data_AF-A0A7C4UZ11-F1
#
_entry.id   AF-A0A7C4UZ11-F1
#
_cell.length_a   1.000
_cell.length_b   1.000
_cell.length_c   1.000
_cell.angle_alpha   90.00
_cell.angle_beta   90.00
_cell.angle_gamma   90.00
#
_symmetry.space_group_name_H-M   'P 1'
#
loop_
_entity.id
_entity.type
_entity.pdbx_description
1 polymer ?
#
loop_
_entity_poly.entity_id
_entity_poly.type
_entity_poly.pdbx_seq_one_letter_code
_entity_poly.pdbx_strand_id
1 'polypeptide(L)'
;MDEVGFSLRSQAQAAFMKALRRGERYAMRREWRGLPAELLPFNVVVRTLGLFRREERGVQEVPLDAIVGSVDRVGDFWRNFLPRHSYLRERWCRVYAYVVENGPDPVSLFKIGDIYFVNDGNHRVSVLRALDATTVEAHVVEYPCRVALGPDLPLARVPCKAAYAEFLEQTDLDLSRPEVNIELSDATGYRVLEEHIAGHAYWLEYTSGRPVSVFRAAASWYDLVYMPTVQLIREKKLLRDFPGMFEGDLYIIVTRHHRELVRALGRPVPLEQVIEHLRVTQARPLWRRLWYRLTRRWALKLPPAPPEMTPVEAAARAGRRIWQFPTRTADAEESAPTAGEQGE
;
A
#
# COMPACT_ATOMS: atom_id res chain seq x y z
N MET A 1 56.29 -16.55 5.91
CA MET A 1 54.98 -16.73 6.58
C MET A 1 54.74 -15.40 7.25
N ASP A 2 54.06 -14.52 6.53
CA ASP A 2 54.36 -13.09 6.58
C ASP A 2 53.46 -12.37 7.59
N GLU A 3 54.03 -11.46 8.38
CA GLU A 3 53.34 -10.69 9.43
C GLU A 3 52.08 -9.98 8.91
N VAL A 4 52.07 -9.60 7.63
CA VAL A 4 50.94 -8.96 6.94
C VAL A 4 49.72 -9.89 6.89
N GLY A 5 49.89 -11.17 6.57
CA GLY A 5 48.79 -12.14 6.51
C GLY A 5 48.22 -12.50 7.89
N PHE A 6 49.05 -12.50 8.93
CA PHE A 6 48.62 -12.65 10.31
C PHE A 6 47.78 -11.43 10.78
N SER A 7 48.24 -10.23 10.42
CA SER A 7 47.52 -8.97 10.70
C SER A 7 46.13 -8.94 10.05
N LEU A 8 46.02 -9.24 8.75
CA LEU A 8 44.73 -9.21 8.05
C LEU A 8 43.72 -10.23 8.60
N ARG A 9 44.17 -11.43 8.96
CA ARG A 9 43.31 -12.44 9.59
C ARG A 9 42.75 -11.95 10.94
N SER A 10 43.60 -11.31 11.75
CA SER A 10 43.18 -10.75 13.03
C SER A 10 42.18 -9.60 12.87
N GLN A 11 42.40 -8.72 11.88
CA GLN A 11 41.50 -7.64 11.52
C GLN A 11 40.14 -8.18 11.05
N ALA A 12 40.14 -9.19 10.17
CA ALA A 12 38.92 -9.82 9.69
C ALA A 12 38.08 -10.43 10.82
N GLN A 13 38.73 -11.10 11.79
CA GLN A 13 38.06 -11.65 12.96
C GLN A 13 37.48 -10.55 13.87
N ALA A 14 38.22 -9.48 14.11
CA ALA A 14 37.74 -8.34 14.89
C ALA A 14 36.55 -7.63 14.21
N ALA A 15 36.64 -7.43 12.89
CA ALA A 15 35.57 -6.87 12.06
C ALA A 15 34.30 -7.74 12.12
N PHE A 16 34.45 -9.06 12.02
CA PHE A 16 33.33 -10.00 12.17
C PHE A 16 32.65 -9.86 13.53
N MET A 17 33.42 -9.84 14.63
CA MET A 17 32.86 -9.67 15.98
C MET A 17 32.19 -8.30 16.18
N LYS A 18 32.68 -7.25 15.52
CA LYS A 18 32.03 -5.94 15.48
C LYS A 18 30.71 -6.00 14.70
N ALA A 19 30.71 -6.66 13.54
CA ALA A 19 29.54 -6.83 12.68
C ALA A 19 28.42 -7.62 13.37
N LEU A 20 28.76 -8.73 14.04
CA LEU A 20 27.81 -9.54 14.82
C LEU A 20 27.11 -8.71 15.89
N ARG A 21 27.87 -8.00 16.74
CA ARG A 21 27.34 -7.11 17.78
C ARG A 21 26.51 -5.96 17.20
N ARG A 22 26.90 -5.39 16.05
CA ARG A 22 26.14 -4.33 15.38
C ARG A 22 24.81 -4.88 14.83
N GLY A 23 24.80 -6.12 14.33
CA GLY A 23 23.61 -6.84 13.89
C GLY A 23 22.62 -7.08 15.04
N GLU A 24 23.09 -7.59 16.17
CA GLU A 24 22.26 -7.78 17.38
C GLU A 24 21.63 -6.47 17.85
N ARG A 25 22.43 -5.40 17.96
CA ARG A 25 21.92 -4.07 18.32
C ARG A 25 20.90 -3.54 17.30
N TYR A 26 21.10 -3.84 16.01
CA TYR A 26 20.15 -3.46 14.97
C TYR A 26 18.82 -4.19 15.12
N ALA A 27 18.86 -5.50 15.34
CA ALA A 27 17.67 -6.32 15.54
C ALA A 27 16.86 -5.83 16.75
N MET A 28 17.52 -5.65 17.90
CA MET A 28 16.89 -5.16 19.13
C MET A 28 16.21 -3.79 18.93
N ARG A 29 16.86 -2.86 18.22
CA ARG A 29 16.27 -1.54 17.92
C ARG A 29 15.04 -1.64 17.03
N ARG A 30 15.03 -2.56 16.05
CA ARG A 30 13.89 -2.73 15.14
C ARG A 30 12.72 -3.39 15.82
N GLU A 31 12.98 -4.42 16.62
CA GLU A 31 11.96 -5.08 17.44
C GLU A 31 11.25 -4.09 18.38
N TRP A 32 12.02 -3.23 19.08
CA TRP A 32 11.43 -2.19 19.93
C TRP A 32 10.56 -1.18 19.15
N ARG A 33 10.85 -0.96 17.87
CA ARG A 33 10.05 -0.11 16.97
C ARG A 33 8.90 -0.86 16.28
N GLY A 34 8.74 -2.16 16.52
CA GLY A 34 7.77 -2.99 15.79
C GLY A 34 8.09 -3.18 14.31
N LEU A 35 9.37 -3.02 13.92
CA LEU A 35 9.83 -3.17 12.54
C LEU A 35 10.46 -4.56 12.31
N PRO A 36 10.34 -5.13 11.10
CA PRO A 36 10.90 -6.44 10.80
C PRO A 36 12.43 -6.39 10.80
N ALA A 37 13.09 -7.22 11.61
CA ALA A 37 14.56 -7.31 11.63
C ALA A 37 15.11 -8.36 10.65
N GLU A 38 14.27 -9.25 10.16
CA GLU A 38 14.66 -10.40 9.34
C GLU A 38 14.65 -10.07 7.85
N LEU A 39 15.49 -10.76 7.08
CA LEU A 39 15.50 -10.65 5.62
C LEU A 39 14.16 -11.09 5.03
N LEU A 40 13.74 -10.45 3.94
CA LEU A 40 12.61 -10.94 3.16
C LEU A 40 13.02 -12.17 2.33
N PRO A 41 12.27 -13.28 2.40
CA PRO A 41 12.48 -14.43 1.51
C PRO A 41 11.95 -14.13 0.11
N PHE A 42 12.85 -13.95 -0.86
CA PHE A 42 12.51 -13.61 -2.24
C PHE A 42 11.47 -14.55 -2.86
N ASN A 43 11.67 -15.87 -2.72
CA ASN A 43 10.80 -16.88 -3.32
C ASN A 43 9.36 -16.80 -2.80
N VAL A 44 9.16 -16.39 -1.55
CA VAL A 44 7.82 -16.18 -0.99
C VAL A 44 7.22 -14.91 -1.60
N VAL A 45 8.00 -13.82 -1.64
CA VAL A 45 7.53 -12.52 -2.16
C VAL A 45 7.10 -12.62 -3.62
N VAL A 46 7.97 -13.15 -4.49
CA VAL A 46 7.68 -13.31 -5.93
C VAL A 46 6.47 -14.18 -6.18
N ARG A 47 6.35 -15.31 -5.48
CA ARG A 47 5.21 -16.22 -5.62
C ARG A 47 3.91 -15.58 -5.13
N THR A 48 3.93 -14.90 -4.00
CA THR A 48 2.73 -14.25 -3.45
C THR A 48 2.27 -13.08 -4.32
N LEU A 49 3.21 -12.32 -4.91
CA LEU A 49 2.90 -11.24 -5.86
C LEU A 49 2.58 -11.73 -7.28
N GLY A 50 2.70 -13.03 -7.58
CA GLY A 50 2.45 -13.56 -8.93
C GLY A 50 3.43 -13.05 -10.00
N LEU A 51 4.67 -12.72 -9.64
CA LEU A 51 5.63 -12.13 -10.58
C LEU A 51 6.38 -13.20 -11.36
N PHE A 52 6.22 -13.20 -12.68
CA PHE A 52 6.89 -14.17 -13.57
C PHE A 52 7.81 -13.52 -14.61
N ARG A 53 7.51 -12.29 -15.02
CA ARG A 53 8.32 -11.54 -15.98
C ARG A 53 9.64 -11.13 -15.35
N ARG A 54 10.72 -11.23 -16.13
CA ARG A 54 12.08 -10.84 -15.74
C ARG A 54 12.66 -9.93 -16.80
N GLU A 55 13.35 -8.89 -16.36
CA GLU A 55 14.02 -7.93 -17.24
C GLU A 55 15.47 -7.76 -16.77
N GLU A 56 16.41 -8.05 -17.66
CA GLU A 56 17.83 -7.80 -17.42
C GLU A 56 18.09 -6.30 -17.40
N ARG A 57 18.68 -5.80 -16.32
CA ARG A 57 19.00 -4.38 -16.12
C ARG A 57 20.50 -4.09 -16.19
N GLY A 58 21.32 -5.13 -16.40
CA GLY A 58 22.76 -5.02 -16.51
C GLY A 58 23.45 -4.71 -15.17
N VAL A 59 24.66 -4.19 -15.25
CA VAL A 59 25.46 -3.80 -14.08
C VAL A 59 25.07 -2.40 -13.62
N GLN A 60 24.79 -2.24 -12.33
CA GLN A 60 24.36 -0.99 -11.72
C GLN A 60 24.98 -0.82 -10.34
N GLU A 61 25.18 0.44 -9.94
CA GLU A 61 25.50 0.78 -8.55
C GLU A 61 24.21 0.82 -7.73
N VAL A 62 24.09 -0.06 -6.74
CA VAL A 62 22.87 -0.26 -5.94
C VAL A 62 23.10 0.21 -4.50
N PRO A 63 22.19 1.04 -3.93
CA PRO A 63 22.24 1.39 -2.52
C PRO A 63 22.10 0.16 -1.64
N LEU A 64 23.04 -0.04 -0.72
CA LEU A 64 23.01 -1.18 0.18
C LEU A 64 21.76 -1.18 1.09
N ASP A 65 21.20 0.00 1.39
CA ASP A 65 19.94 0.20 2.14
C ASP A 65 18.68 -0.27 1.42
N ALA A 66 18.73 -0.40 0.10
CA ALA A 66 17.63 -0.96 -0.68
C ALA A 66 17.67 -2.50 -0.71
N ILE A 67 18.77 -3.14 -0.29
CA ILE A 67 18.91 -4.59 -0.24
C ILE A 67 18.36 -5.12 1.09
N VAL A 68 17.18 -5.74 1.04
CA VAL A 68 16.40 -6.09 2.25
C VAL A 68 15.98 -7.55 2.34
N GLY A 69 16.31 -8.34 1.31
CA GLY A 69 15.96 -9.74 1.24
C GLY A 69 17.00 -10.57 0.52
N SER A 70 16.77 -11.89 0.48
CA SER A 70 17.66 -12.81 -0.20
C SER A 70 16.87 -13.99 -0.77
N VAL A 71 17.42 -14.60 -1.82
CA VAL A 71 16.94 -15.84 -2.43
C VAL A 71 17.23 -17.03 -1.52
N ASP A 72 18.41 -17.04 -0.92
CA ASP A 72 18.89 -18.04 0.03
C ASP A 72 19.29 -17.38 1.37
N ARG A 73 19.76 -18.16 2.35
CA ARG A 73 20.39 -17.62 3.59
C ARG A 73 19.58 -16.57 4.38
N VAL A 74 18.26 -16.61 4.27
CA VAL A 74 17.34 -15.69 4.96
C VAL A 74 17.52 -15.72 6.48
N GLY A 75 17.94 -16.87 7.03
CA GLY A 75 18.24 -17.06 8.46
C GLY A 75 19.65 -16.66 8.89
N ASP A 76 20.57 -16.38 7.95
CA ASP A 76 21.99 -16.18 8.27
C ASP A 76 22.29 -14.72 8.63
N PHE A 77 21.48 -13.78 8.11
CA PHE A 77 21.71 -12.34 8.24
C PHE A 77 20.46 -11.60 8.68
N TRP A 78 20.66 -10.48 9.36
CA TRP A 78 19.60 -9.51 9.63
C TRP A 78 19.27 -8.72 8.36
N ARG A 79 18.18 -7.96 8.36
CA ARG A 79 17.70 -7.17 7.22
C ARG A 79 18.72 -6.17 6.68
N ASN A 80 19.66 -5.72 7.51
CA ASN A 80 20.79 -4.87 7.09
C ASN A 80 22.02 -5.68 6.64
N PHE A 81 21.86 -6.97 6.36
CA PHE A 81 22.91 -7.91 5.95
C PHE A 81 24.04 -8.14 6.96
N LEU A 82 23.90 -7.72 8.22
CA LEU A 82 24.87 -8.08 9.26
C LEU A 82 24.63 -9.53 9.75
N PRO A 83 25.70 -10.28 10.08
CA PRO A 83 25.60 -11.69 10.42
C PRO A 83 24.78 -11.91 11.70
N ARG A 84 23.98 -12.99 11.73
CA ARG A 84 23.21 -13.45 12.90
C ARG A 84 23.97 -14.49 13.72
N HIS A 85 24.84 -15.26 13.08
CA HIS A 85 25.42 -16.44 13.67
C HIS A 85 26.95 -16.48 13.55
N SER A 86 27.59 -17.02 14.58
CA SER A 86 29.05 -17.14 14.68
C SER A 86 29.65 -18.15 13.70
N TYR A 87 28.88 -19.14 13.23
CA TYR A 87 29.36 -20.14 12.27
C TYR A 87 29.75 -19.52 10.91
N LEU A 88 29.23 -18.34 10.59
CA LEU A 88 29.58 -17.60 9.36
C LEU A 88 31.01 -17.07 9.38
N ARG A 89 31.66 -17.01 10.55
CA ARG A 89 32.95 -16.36 10.78
C ARG A 89 34.00 -16.74 9.75
N GLU A 90 34.21 -18.03 9.52
CA GLU A 90 35.31 -18.50 8.67
C GLU A 90 35.13 -18.04 7.22
N ARG A 91 33.95 -18.26 6.64
CA ARG A 91 33.64 -17.81 5.28
C ARG A 91 33.63 -16.28 5.19
N TRP A 92 33.05 -15.61 6.18
CA TRP A 92 32.98 -14.15 6.22
C TRP A 92 34.37 -13.51 6.28
N CYS A 93 35.28 -14.03 7.12
CA CYS A 93 36.65 -13.51 7.22
C CYS A 93 37.45 -13.72 5.92
N ARG A 94 37.24 -14.84 5.22
CA ARG A 94 37.86 -15.08 3.90
C ARG A 94 37.37 -14.06 2.87
N VAL A 95 36.06 -13.82 2.82
CA VAL A 95 35.49 -12.81 1.92
C VAL A 95 35.96 -11.40 2.29
N TYR A 96 36.06 -11.10 3.59
CA TYR A 96 36.59 -9.82 4.06
C TYR A 96 38.02 -9.58 3.57
N ALA A 97 38.92 -10.55 3.77
CA ALA A 97 40.30 -10.45 3.33
C ALA A 97 40.38 -10.22 1.82
N TYR A 98 39.63 -11.01 1.04
CA TYR A 98 39.57 -10.86 -0.41
C TYR A 98 39.10 -9.46 -0.85
N VAL A 99 38.01 -8.95 -0.26
CA VAL A 99 37.45 -7.62 -0.60
C VAL A 99 38.41 -6.49 -0.23
N VAL A 100 39.13 -6.60 0.89
CA VAL A 100 40.12 -5.60 1.31
C VAL A 100 41.35 -5.59 0.38
N GLU A 101 41.79 -6.76 -0.07
CA GLU A 101 42.97 -6.88 -0.93
C GLU A 101 42.68 -6.56 -2.41
N ASN A 102 41.52 -6.98 -2.93
CA ASN A 102 41.22 -6.97 -4.36
C ASN A 102 40.07 -6.04 -4.76
N GLY A 103 39.34 -5.51 -3.78
CA GLY A 103 38.04 -4.85 -4.00
C GLY A 103 36.89 -5.85 -4.11
N PRO A 104 35.64 -5.36 -4.11
CA PRO A 104 34.46 -6.23 -4.24
C PRO A 104 34.16 -6.54 -5.70
N ASP A 105 34.03 -7.83 -6.04
CA ASP A 105 33.41 -8.24 -7.30
C ASP A 105 31.90 -7.91 -7.30
N PRO A 106 31.29 -7.63 -8.47
CA PRO A 106 29.85 -7.39 -8.58
C PRO A 106 28.99 -8.51 -7.99
N VAL A 107 27.95 -8.14 -7.24
CA VAL A 107 26.97 -9.10 -6.69
C VAL A 107 25.84 -9.37 -7.68
N SER A 108 25.03 -10.41 -7.45
CA SER A 108 23.82 -10.67 -8.26
C SER A 108 22.59 -10.34 -7.43
N LEU A 109 21.75 -9.42 -7.93
CA LEU A 109 20.55 -8.97 -7.25
C LEU A 109 19.30 -9.17 -8.11
N PHE A 110 18.20 -9.53 -7.44
CA PHE A 110 16.86 -9.40 -7.99
C PHE A 110 16.19 -8.15 -7.44
N LYS A 111 15.53 -7.38 -8.31
CA LYS A 111 14.81 -6.15 -7.95
C LYS A 111 13.30 -6.37 -8.05
N ILE A 112 12.55 -5.90 -7.06
CA ILE A 112 11.08 -5.86 -7.09
C ILE A 112 10.64 -4.50 -6.53
N GLY A 113 9.98 -3.67 -7.35
CA GLY A 113 9.69 -2.29 -6.94
C GLY A 113 10.99 -1.56 -6.58
N ASP A 114 11.06 -0.99 -5.37
CA ASP A 114 12.21 -0.22 -4.90
C ASP A 114 13.18 -1.02 -4.01
N ILE A 115 12.98 -2.34 -3.88
CA ILE A 115 13.78 -3.20 -3.01
C ILE A 115 14.53 -4.27 -3.80
N TYR A 116 15.64 -4.71 -3.22
CA TYR A 116 16.56 -5.68 -3.80
C TYR A 116 16.72 -6.90 -2.91
N PHE A 117 16.94 -8.02 -3.58
CA PHE A 117 17.14 -9.34 -2.99
C PHE A 117 18.45 -9.91 -3.49
N VAL A 118 19.30 -10.39 -2.58
CA VAL A 118 20.56 -11.03 -2.98
C VAL A 118 20.27 -12.40 -3.58
N ASN A 119 20.67 -12.59 -4.84
CA ASN A 119 20.70 -13.88 -5.50
C ASN A 119 22.06 -14.57 -5.31
N ASP A 120 23.15 -13.81 -5.43
CA ASP A 120 24.49 -14.25 -5.04
C ASP A 120 25.30 -13.10 -4.41
N GLY A 121 26.19 -13.43 -3.47
CA GLY A 121 27.07 -12.46 -2.84
C GLY A 121 26.67 -12.02 -1.43
N ASN A 122 25.84 -12.79 -0.71
CA ASN A 122 25.38 -12.47 0.65
C ASN A 122 26.50 -12.01 1.61
N HIS A 123 27.62 -12.75 1.63
CA HIS A 123 28.76 -12.43 2.48
C HIS A 123 29.48 -11.14 2.02
N ARG A 124 29.52 -10.86 0.71
CA ARG A 124 30.10 -9.63 0.15
C ARG A 124 29.28 -8.41 0.56
N VAL A 125 27.95 -8.49 0.42
CA VAL A 125 27.03 -7.45 0.92
C VAL A 125 27.23 -7.23 2.43
N SER A 126 27.33 -8.31 3.20
CA SER A 126 27.59 -8.23 4.65
C SER A 126 28.92 -7.56 5.00
N VAL A 127 29.99 -7.90 4.28
CA VAL A 127 31.32 -7.30 4.46
C VAL A 127 31.31 -5.81 4.11
N LEU A 128 30.73 -5.44 2.98
CA LEU A 128 30.60 -4.04 2.56
C LEU A 128 29.83 -3.21 3.59
N ARG A 129 28.75 -3.76 4.15
CA ARG A 129 28.01 -3.14 5.26
C ARG A 129 28.83 -2.98 6.52
N ALA A 130 29.71 -3.93 6.83
CA ALA A 130 30.61 -3.86 7.98
C ALA A 130 31.76 -2.87 7.79
N LEU A 131 32.15 -2.65 6.53
CA LEU A 131 33.10 -1.61 6.09
C LEU A 131 32.45 -0.23 5.90
N ASP A 132 31.16 -0.10 6.26
CA ASP A 132 30.38 1.15 6.17
C ASP A 132 30.27 1.72 4.73
N ALA A 133 30.38 0.86 3.72
CA ALA A 133 30.05 1.21 2.34
C ALA A 133 28.56 1.58 2.21
N THR A 134 28.25 2.47 1.27
CA THR A 134 26.88 2.96 0.99
C THR A 134 26.23 2.24 -0.19
N THR A 135 27.04 1.80 -1.15
CA THR A 135 26.63 1.22 -2.43
C THR A 135 27.41 -0.06 -2.73
N VAL A 136 26.91 -0.84 -3.69
CA VAL A 136 27.58 -2.02 -4.24
C VAL A 136 27.30 -2.13 -5.74
N GLU A 137 28.30 -2.50 -6.52
CA GLU A 137 28.10 -2.86 -7.92
C GLU A 137 27.39 -4.21 -8.04
N ALA A 138 26.35 -4.28 -8.87
CA ALA A 138 25.51 -5.46 -8.98
C ALA A 138 25.00 -5.71 -10.39
N HIS A 139 24.96 -6.97 -10.80
CA HIS A 139 24.12 -7.44 -11.90
C HIS A 139 22.67 -7.52 -11.42
N VAL A 140 21.79 -6.73 -12.03
CA VAL A 140 20.38 -6.62 -11.60
C VAL A 140 19.44 -7.28 -12.60
N VAL A 141 18.59 -8.18 -12.10
CA VAL A 141 17.41 -8.67 -12.82
C VAL A 141 16.16 -8.13 -12.14
N GLU A 142 15.33 -7.39 -12.85
CA GLU A 142 14.10 -6.82 -12.33
C GLU A 142 12.89 -7.72 -12.59
N TYR A 143 12.04 -7.83 -11.58
CA TYR A 143 10.69 -8.39 -11.66
C TYR A 143 9.72 -7.22 -11.56
N PRO A 144 9.19 -6.73 -12.69
CA PRO A 144 8.31 -5.56 -12.71
C PRO A 144 7.08 -5.77 -11.82
N CYS A 145 6.75 -4.76 -11.02
CA CYS A 145 5.63 -4.80 -10.08
C CYS A 145 4.92 -3.45 -10.13
N ARG A 146 3.59 -3.43 -10.17
CA ARG A 146 2.78 -2.19 -10.20
C ARG A 146 2.67 -1.50 -8.84
N VAL A 147 3.08 -2.16 -7.76
CA VAL A 147 3.00 -1.62 -6.41
C VAL A 147 4.39 -1.35 -5.85
N ALA A 148 4.53 -0.22 -5.16
CA ALA A 148 5.75 0.10 -4.43
C ALA A 148 5.92 -0.83 -3.22
N LEU A 149 7.13 -1.37 -3.08
CA LEU A 149 7.55 -2.19 -1.96
C LEU A 149 8.65 -1.45 -1.21
N GLY A 150 8.37 -1.05 0.02
CA GLY A 150 9.34 -0.33 0.85
C GLY A 150 10.34 -1.26 1.58
N PRO A 151 11.51 -0.75 1.98
CA PRO A 151 12.54 -1.54 2.66
C PRO A 151 12.10 -2.11 4.02
N ASP A 152 11.14 -1.45 4.67
CA ASP A 152 10.56 -1.87 5.95
C ASP A 152 9.34 -2.79 5.81
N LEU A 153 9.01 -3.24 4.59
CA LEU A 153 7.89 -4.14 4.33
C LEU A 153 8.02 -5.42 5.17
N PRO A 154 7.09 -5.70 6.09
CA PRO A 154 7.06 -6.98 6.79
C PRO A 154 6.45 -8.06 5.89
N LEU A 155 6.94 -9.30 6.05
CA LEU A 155 6.49 -10.44 5.24
C LEU A 155 4.96 -10.64 5.32
N ALA A 156 4.37 -10.43 6.50
CA ALA A 156 2.93 -10.56 6.72
C ALA A 156 2.06 -9.58 5.90
N ARG A 157 2.64 -8.49 5.37
CA ARG A 157 1.93 -7.49 4.53
C ARG A 157 2.08 -7.76 3.03
N VAL A 158 2.93 -8.70 2.62
CA VAL A 158 3.10 -9.07 1.22
C VAL A 158 1.77 -9.50 0.56
N PRO A 159 0.89 -10.29 1.21
CA PRO A 159 -0.42 -10.61 0.63
C PRO A 159 -1.29 -9.37 0.37
N CYS A 160 -1.22 -8.34 1.21
CA CYS A 160 -1.97 -7.09 0.98
C CYS A 160 -1.42 -6.32 -0.23
N LYS A 161 -0.09 -6.32 -0.42
CA LYS A 161 0.53 -5.71 -1.61
C LYS A 161 0.22 -6.51 -2.87
N ALA A 162 0.11 -7.84 -2.78
CA ALA A 162 -0.32 -8.69 -3.90
C ALA A 162 -1.77 -8.39 -4.32
N ALA A 163 -2.70 -8.35 -3.37
CA ALA A 163 -4.09 -7.99 -3.66
C ALA A 163 -4.21 -6.56 -4.22
N TYR A 164 -3.35 -5.64 -3.78
CA TYR A 164 -3.32 -4.30 -4.38
C TYR A 164 -2.82 -4.32 -5.83
N ALA A 165 -1.77 -5.09 -6.12
CA ALA A 165 -1.25 -5.22 -7.47
C ALA A 165 -2.30 -5.81 -8.41
N GLU A 166 -3.00 -6.86 -7.98
CA GLU A 166 -4.10 -7.47 -8.72
C GLU A 166 -5.24 -6.47 -8.96
N PHE A 167 -5.64 -5.70 -7.94
CA PHE A 167 -6.62 -4.63 -8.09
C PHE A 167 -6.21 -3.60 -9.15
N LEU A 168 -4.94 -3.19 -9.17
CA LEU A 168 -4.42 -2.26 -10.17
C LEU A 168 -4.36 -2.89 -11.56
N GLU A 169 -4.01 -4.18 -11.68
CA GLU A 169 -4.03 -4.90 -12.96
C GLU A 169 -5.44 -5.01 -13.56
N GLN A 170 -6.47 -5.16 -12.72
CA GLN A 170 -7.85 -5.25 -13.19
C GLN A 170 -8.47 -3.89 -13.52
N THR A 171 -8.05 -2.82 -12.84
CA THR A 171 -8.67 -1.50 -12.94
C THR A 171 -7.87 -0.50 -13.76
N ASP A 172 -6.56 -0.73 -13.94
CA ASP A 172 -5.59 0.21 -14.52
C ASP A 172 -5.68 1.60 -13.86
N LEU A 173 -6.07 1.65 -12.58
CA LEU A 173 -6.31 2.90 -11.87
C LEU A 173 -5.03 3.73 -11.74
N ASP A 174 -3.88 3.08 -11.56
CA ASP A 174 -2.54 3.68 -11.53
C ASP A 174 -2.16 4.36 -12.85
N LEU A 175 -2.67 3.88 -13.98
CA LEU A 175 -2.44 4.53 -15.28
C LEU A 175 -3.30 5.79 -15.45
N SER A 176 -4.53 5.77 -14.92
CA SER A 176 -5.42 6.93 -14.98
C SER A 176 -5.12 7.98 -13.92
N ARG A 177 -4.67 7.58 -12.74
CA ARG A 177 -4.38 8.41 -11.56
C ARG A 177 -3.01 7.98 -11.00
N PRO A 178 -1.89 8.50 -11.55
CA PRO A 178 -0.54 8.10 -11.14
C PRO A 178 -0.24 8.30 -9.65
N GLU A 179 -0.94 9.23 -9.00
CA GLU A 179 -0.83 9.52 -7.57
C GLU A 179 -1.64 8.57 -6.67
N VAL A 180 -2.35 7.58 -7.24
CA VAL A 180 -3.19 6.66 -6.46
C VAL A 180 -2.35 5.86 -5.47
N ASN A 181 -2.77 5.86 -4.21
CA ASN A 181 -2.23 5.00 -3.18
C ASN A 181 -3.34 4.58 -2.21
N ILE A 182 -3.99 3.45 -2.49
CA ILE A 182 -5.06 2.91 -1.68
C ILE A 182 -4.47 1.82 -0.79
N GLU A 183 -3.95 2.20 0.37
CA GLU A 183 -3.48 1.21 1.35
C GLU A 183 -4.65 0.63 2.15
N LEU A 184 -4.64 -0.69 2.30
CA LEU A 184 -5.59 -1.46 3.11
C LEU A 184 -4.85 -2.35 4.09
N SER A 185 -5.47 -2.55 5.24
CA SER A 185 -4.92 -3.38 6.30
C SER A 185 -5.12 -4.87 6.04
N ASP A 186 -6.17 -5.22 5.30
CA ASP A 186 -6.56 -6.57 4.91
C ASP A 186 -6.67 -6.69 3.38
N ALA A 187 -6.11 -7.75 2.83
CA ALA A 187 -6.15 -8.08 1.41
C ALA A 187 -7.58 -8.25 0.89
N THR A 188 -8.51 -8.75 1.71
CA THR A 188 -9.90 -8.98 1.28
C THR A 188 -10.65 -7.69 0.94
N GLY A 189 -10.17 -6.54 1.44
CA GLY A 189 -10.80 -5.25 1.19
C GLY A 189 -10.74 -4.80 -0.26
N TYR A 190 -9.73 -5.22 -1.05
CA TYR A 190 -9.65 -4.85 -2.47
C TYR A 190 -10.81 -5.41 -3.29
N ARG A 191 -11.27 -6.64 -2.99
CA ARG A 191 -12.47 -7.22 -3.59
C ARG A 191 -13.73 -6.39 -3.30
N VAL A 192 -13.80 -5.76 -2.12
CA VAL A 192 -14.91 -4.85 -1.78
C VAL A 192 -14.83 -3.56 -2.61
N LEU A 193 -13.63 -3.07 -2.90
CA LEU A 193 -13.45 -1.91 -3.79
C LEU A 193 -13.85 -2.25 -5.22
N GLU A 194 -13.50 -3.43 -5.72
CA GLU A 194 -13.95 -3.93 -7.03
C GLU A 194 -15.48 -3.98 -7.10
N GLU A 195 -16.16 -4.49 -6.06
CA GLU A 195 -17.62 -4.48 -5.97
C GLU A 195 -18.20 -3.05 -6.01
N HIS A 196 -17.56 -2.09 -5.35
CA HIS A 196 -17.98 -0.68 -5.41
C HIS A 196 -17.78 -0.08 -6.81
N ILE A 197 -16.66 -0.38 -7.48
CA ILE A 197 -16.40 0.06 -8.86
C ILE A 197 -17.44 -0.54 -9.81
N ALA A 198 -17.75 -1.83 -9.68
CA ALA A 198 -18.77 -2.50 -10.50
C ALA A 198 -20.17 -1.87 -10.27
N GLY A 199 -20.54 -1.59 -9.02
CA GLY A 199 -21.78 -0.88 -8.72
C GLY A 199 -21.82 0.54 -9.30
N HIS A 200 -20.70 1.25 -9.28
CA HIS A 200 -20.56 2.57 -9.89
C HIS A 200 -20.64 2.52 -11.41
N ALA A 201 -20.00 1.53 -12.03
CA ALA A 201 -20.07 1.28 -13.47
C ALA A 201 -21.52 1.08 -13.92
N TYR A 202 -22.27 0.21 -13.23
CA TYR A 202 -23.69 -0.01 -13.51
C TYR A 202 -24.52 1.28 -13.46
N TRP A 203 -24.28 2.14 -12.46
CA TRP A 203 -24.96 3.43 -12.36
C TRP A 203 -24.58 4.39 -13.50
N LEU A 204 -23.30 4.45 -13.89
CA LEU A 204 -22.84 5.25 -15.03
C LEU A 204 -23.46 4.78 -16.35
N GLU A 205 -23.54 3.47 -16.56
CA GLU A 205 -24.16 2.89 -17.74
C GLU A 205 -25.65 3.20 -17.80
N TYR A 206 -26.35 3.03 -16.68
CA TYR A 206 -27.77 3.35 -16.56
C TYR A 206 -28.06 4.82 -16.86
N THR A 207 -27.24 5.74 -16.35
CA THR A 207 -27.45 7.19 -16.52
C THR A 207 -27.00 7.73 -17.87
N SER A 208 -25.92 7.19 -18.45
CA SER A 208 -25.40 7.62 -19.75
C SER A 208 -26.03 6.91 -20.94
N GLY A 209 -26.70 5.77 -20.71
CA GLY A 209 -27.28 4.92 -21.75
C GLY A 209 -26.23 4.21 -22.62
N ARG A 210 -24.96 4.15 -22.18
CA ARG A 210 -23.85 3.55 -22.93
C ARG A 210 -23.00 2.65 -22.03
N PRO A 211 -22.43 1.55 -22.55
CA PRO A 211 -21.49 0.73 -21.80
C PRO A 211 -20.27 1.53 -21.32
N VAL A 212 -19.76 1.21 -20.13
CA VAL A 212 -18.61 1.88 -19.52
C VAL A 212 -17.54 0.85 -19.18
N SER A 213 -16.35 1.03 -19.73
CA SER A 213 -15.18 0.19 -19.41
C SER A 213 -14.81 0.28 -17.93
N VAL A 214 -14.28 -0.79 -17.34
CA VAL A 214 -13.76 -0.83 -15.97
C VAL A 214 -12.77 0.31 -15.71
N PHE A 215 -11.84 0.58 -16.64
CA PHE A 215 -10.89 1.70 -16.56
C PHE A 215 -11.57 3.05 -16.29
N ARG A 216 -12.57 3.42 -17.10
CA ARG A 216 -13.34 4.66 -16.90
C ARG A 216 -14.18 4.64 -15.62
N ALA A 217 -14.78 3.50 -15.28
CA ALA A 217 -15.57 3.37 -14.07
C ALA A 217 -14.71 3.51 -12.81
N ALA A 218 -13.52 2.90 -12.78
CA ALA A 218 -12.56 2.99 -11.68
C ALA A 218 -12.07 4.43 -11.48
N ALA A 219 -11.68 5.12 -12.57
CA ALA A 219 -11.27 6.52 -12.50
C ALA A 219 -12.41 7.42 -11.98
N SER A 220 -13.62 7.25 -12.50
CA SER A 220 -14.78 8.01 -12.03
C SER A 220 -15.14 7.70 -10.57
N TRP A 221 -15.13 6.43 -10.17
CA TRP A 221 -15.37 6.02 -8.79
C TRP A 221 -14.33 6.63 -7.84
N TYR A 222 -13.06 6.64 -8.25
CA TYR A 222 -11.98 7.21 -7.46
C TYR A 222 -12.20 8.71 -7.19
N ASP A 223 -12.48 9.48 -8.25
CA ASP A 223 -12.65 10.94 -8.16
C ASP A 223 -13.94 11.35 -7.45
N LEU A 224 -15.03 10.62 -7.70
CA LEU A 224 -16.38 11.06 -7.35
C LEU A 224 -16.92 10.40 -6.07
N VAL A 225 -16.34 9.27 -5.66
CA VAL A 225 -16.82 8.49 -4.51
C VAL A 225 -15.71 8.28 -3.48
N TYR A 226 -14.60 7.67 -3.87
CA TYR A 226 -13.52 7.32 -2.94
C TYR A 226 -12.86 8.56 -2.35
N MET A 227 -12.34 9.46 -3.19
CA MET A 227 -11.59 10.63 -2.74
C MET A 227 -12.43 11.61 -1.90
N PRO A 228 -13.67 11.96 -2.26
CA PRO A 228 -14.50 12.82 -1.40
C PRO A 228 -14.77 12.19 -0.02
N THR A 229 -14.99 10.87 0.03
CA THR A 229 -15.19 10.16 1.29
C THR A 229 -13.91 10.15 2.13
N VAL A 230 -12.75 9.90 1.51
CA VAL A 230 -11.44 9.94 2.19
C VAL A 230 -11.09 11.34 2.68
N GLN A 231 -11.38 12.38 1.89
CA GLN A 231 -11.21 13.78 2.31
C GLN A 231 -12.05 14.08 3.55
N LEU A 232 -13.31 13.63 3.57
CA LEU A 232 -14.16 13.79 4.75
C LEU A 232 -13.61 13.02 5.97
N ILE A 233 -13.10 11.80 5.78
CA ILE A 233 -12.43 11.00 6.83
C ILE A 233 -11.22 11.77 7.40
N ARG A 234 -10.41 12.40 6.54
CA ARG A 234 -9.25 13.23 6.92
C ARG A 234 -9.67 14.48 7.68
N GLU A 235 -10.64 15.23 7.17
CA GLU A 235 -11.18 16.44 7.78
C GLU A 235 -11.73 16.17 9.19
N LYS A 236 -12.49 15.07 9.32
CA LYS A 236 -13.02 14.64 10.61
C LYS A 236 -11.96 13.99 11.50
N LYS A 237 -10.76 13.69 10.99
CA LYS A 237 -9.65 13.04 11.72
C LYS A 237 -10.02 11.67 12.28
N LEU A 238 -10.81 10.91 11.52
CA LEU A 238 -11.38 9.64 11.98
C LEU A 238 -10.30 8.58 12.28
N LEU A 239 -9.16 8.61 11.59
CA LEU A 239 -8.01 7.73 11.86
C LEU A 239 -7.52 7.76 13.32
N ARG A 240 -7.70 8.89 14.02
CA ARG A 240 -7.32 8.99 15.45
C ARG A 240 -8.11 8.03 16.34
N ASP A 241 -9.33 7.70 15.93
CA ASP A 241 -10.24 6.83 16.66
C ASP A 241 -9.97 5.33 16.34
N PHE A 242 -9.23 5.05 15.25
CA PHE A 242 -8.97 3.72 14.71
C PHE A 242 -7.46 3.49 14.46
N PRO A 243 -6.65 3.34 15.53
CA PRO A 243 -5.20 3.17 15.40
C PRO A 243 -4.84 1.88 14.65
N GLY A 244 -3.94 1.99 13.67
CA GLY A 244 -3.45 0.87 12.86
C GLY A 244 -4.22 0.58 11.58
N MET A 245 -5.29 1.33 11.30
CA MET A 245 -6.03 1.31 10.04
C MET A 245 -5.51 2.37 9.07
N PHE A 246 -5.74 2.13 7.78
CA PHE A 246 -5.51 3.08 6.70
C PHE A 246 -6.82 3.77 6.28
N GLU A 247 -6.71 4.79 5.44
CA GLU A 247 -7.88 5.53 4.94
C GLU A 247 -8.80 4.66 4.09
N GLY A 248 -8.25 3.71 3.33
CA GLY A 248 -9.04 2.75 2.56
C GLY A 248 -9.87 1.82 3.46
N ASP A 249 -9.33 1.41 4.62
CA ASP A 249 -10.09 0.59 5.58
C ASP A 249 -11.29 1.37 6.12
N LEU A 250 -11.07 2.63 6.50
CA LEU A 250 -12.13 3.51 6.98
C LEU A 250 -13.15 3.83 5.90
N TYR A 251 -12.73 3.98 4.65
CA TYR A 251 -13.65 4.11 3.53
C TYR A 251 -14.61 2.92 3.46
N ILE A 252 -14.10 1.69 3.49
CA ILE A 252 -14.93 0.47 3.46
C ILE A 252 -15.88 0.41 4.66
N ILE A 253 -15.39 0.75 5.85
CA ILE A 253 -16.19 0.76 7.09
C ILE A 253 -17.32 1.80 7.00
N VAL A 254 -17.00 3.02 6.56
CA VAL A 254 -17.96 4.13 6.45
C VAL A 254 -19.04 3.83 5.41
N THR A 255 -18.68 3.33 4.23
CA THR A 255 -19.66 3.02 3.18
C THR A 255 -20.56 1.83 3.58
N ARG A 256 -20.02 0.82 4.26
CA ARG A 256 -20.82 -0.28 4.82
C ARG A 256 -21.82 0.25 5.85
N HIS A 257 -21.34 1.04 6.82
CA HIS A 257 -22.18 1.61 7.88
C HIS A 257 -23.25 2.56 7.32
N HIS A 258 -22.91 3.32 6.27
CA HIS A 258 -23.87 4.17 5.55
C HIS A 258 -25.01 3.34 4.95
N ARG A 259 -24.68 2.25 4.24
CA ARG A 259 -25.69 1.35 3.65
C ARG A 259 -26.60 0.73 4.71
N GLU A 260 -26.05 0.35 5.85
CA GLU A 260 -26.82 -0.20 6.98
C GLU A 260 -27.79 0.84 7.56
N LEU A 261 -27.32 2.07 7.82
CA LEU A 261 -28.16 3.15 8.34
C LEU A 261 -29.26 3.56 7.37
N VAL A 262 -28.96 3.68 6.07
CA VAL A 262 -29.97 4.02 5.05
C VAL A 262 -31.05 2.95 4.99
N ARG A 263 -30.68 1.66 5.08
CA ARG A 263 -31.63 0.55 5.12
C ARG A 263 -32.49 0.57 6.38
N ALA A 264 -31.89 0.79 7.54
CA ALA A 264 -32.61 0.79 8.82
C ALA A 264 -33.57 1.98 8.96
N LEU A 265 -33.20 3.15 8.44
CA LEU A 265 -34.00 4.38 8.54
C LEU A 265 -34.95 4.60 7.36
N GLY A 266 -34.79 3.84 6.27
CA GLY A 266 -35.59 4.00 5.05
C GLY A 266 -35.42 5.35 4.35
N ARG A 267 -34.35 6.10 4.65
CA ARG A 267 -34.09 7.43 4.07
C ARG A 267 -32.60 7.67 3.82
N PRO A 268 -32.23 8.57 2.88
CA PRO A 268 -30.84 8.97 2.71
C PRO A 268 -30.25 9.58 3.98
N VAL A 269 -29.00 9.21 4.28
CA VAL A 269 -28.23 9.71 5.43
C VAL A 269 -26.95 10.38 4.91
N PRO A 270 -26.65 11.64 5.26
CA PRO A 270 -25.38 12.28 4.90
C PRO A 270 -24.17 11.59 5.55
N LEU A 271 -23.04 11.52 4.85
CA LEU A 271 -21.83 10.82 5.33
C LEU A 271 -21.29 11.41 6.64
N GLU A 272 -21.47 12.70 6.89
CA GLU A 272 -21.07 13.34 8.15
C GLU A 272 -21.82 12.72 9.34
N GLN A 273 -23.12 12.44 9.17
CA GLN A 273 -23.93 11.80 10.20
C GLN A 273 -23.53 10.33 10.40
N VAL A 274 -23.15 9.65 9.31
CA VAL A 274 -22.64 8.27 9.36
C VAL A 274 -21.35 8.20 10.18
N ILE A 275 -20.39 9.09 9.89
CA ILE A 275 -19.10 9.15 10.60
C ILE A 275 -19.30 9.43 12.08
N GLU A 276 -20.19 10.37 12.41
CA GLU A 276 -20.43 10.72 13.81
C GLU A 276 -21.18 9.61 14.57
N HIS A 277 -22.10 8.93 13.89
CA HIS A 277 -22.71 7.72 14.44
C HIS A 277 -21.69 6.59 14.65
N LEU A 278 -20.76 6.42 13.70
CA LEU A 278 -19.71 5.40 13.77
C LEU A 278 -18.82 5.61 15.00
N ARG A 279 -18.43 6.86 15.28
CA ARG A 279 -17.65 7.24 16.48
C ARG A 279 -18.34 6.86 17.77
N VAL A 280 -19.63 7.18 17.89
CA VAL A 280 -20.41 6.89 19.11
C VAL A 280 -20.56 5.38 19.31
N THR A 281 -20.69 4.61 18.23
CA THR A 281 -21.01 3.18 18.29
C THR A 281 -19.76 2.30 18.45
N GLN A 282 -18.64 2.68 17.84
CA GLN A 282 -17.44 1.84 17.73
C GLN A 282 -16.19 2.37 18.47
N ALA A 283 -16.23 3.52 19.14
CA ALA A 283 -15.11 3.94 20.00
C ALA A 283 -14.88 3.01 21.22
N ARG A 284 -13.59 2.78 21.56
CA ARG A 284 -13.07 1.84 22.58
C ARG A 284 -13.82 1.82 23.95
N PRO A 285 -13.75 0.70 24.71
CA PRO A 285 -14.77 0.26 25.69
C PRO A 285 -14.86 1.03 27.02
N LEU A 286 -13.96 1.97 27.32
CA LEU A 286 -14.00 2.73 28.59
C LEU A 286 -15.17 3.73 28.66
N TRP A 287 -15.56 4.30 27.52
CA TRP A 287 -16.66 5.27 27.43
C TRP A 287 -18.04 4.62 27.37
N ARG A 288 -18.11 3.33 26.97
CA ARG A 288 -19.35 2.52 27.01
C ARG A 288 -19.92 2.48 28.43
N ARG A 289 -19.11 2.32 29.47
CA ARG A 289 -19.61 2.20 30.87
C ARG A 289 -20.11 3.51 31.48
N LEU A 290 -19.54 4.65 31.08
CA LEU A 290 -19.92 5.97 31.62
C LEU A 290 -21.20 6.50 30.94
N TRP A 291 -21.40 6.20 29.66
CA TRP A 291 -22.55 6.69 28.89
C TRP A 291 -23.85 5.90 29.12
N TYR A 292 -23.77 4.61 29.45
CA TYR A 292 -24.95 3.81 29.85
C TYR A 292 -25.67 4.37 31.09
N ARG A 293 -25.04 5.26 31.88
CA ARG A 293 -25.67 5.99 32.98
C ARG A 293 -26.22 7.37 32.60
N LEU A 294 -25.86 7.92 31.44
CA LEU A 294 -26.21 9.29 31.02
C LEU A 294 -27.22 9.37 29.86
N THR A 295 -27.42 8.31 29.07
CA THR A 295 -28.35 8.34 27.91
C THR A 295 -29.79 7.94 28.16
N ARG A 296 -30.18 7.68 29.42
CA ARG A 296 -31.62 7.62 29.76
C ARG A 296 -32.34 8.97 29.63
N ARG A 297 -31.63 10.07 29.30
CA ARG A 297 -32.19 11.42 29.15
C ARG A 297 -32.13 12.04 27.75
N TRP A 298 -31.48 11.43 26.76
CA TRP A 298 -31.37 12.01 25.40
C TRP A 298 -32.38 11.47 24.38
N ALA A 299 -33.12 10.41 24.71
CA ALA A 299 -34.17 9.83 23.87
C ALA A 299 -35.46 10.69 23.73
N LEU A 300 -35.45 11.95 24.17
CA LEU A 300 -36.65 12.81 24.25
C LEU A 300 -36.52 14.18 23.54
N LYS A 301 -35.48 14.42 22.73
CA LYS A 301 -35.36 15.69 21.99
C LYS A 301 -34.88 15.52 20.53
N LEU A 302 -35.67 14.83 19.72
CA LEU A 302 -35.80 15.18 18.30
C LEU A 302 -37.25 15.58 18.02
N PRO A 303 -37.52 16.70 17.34
CA PRO A 303 -38.88 17.11 17.01
C PRO A 303 -39.55 16.07 16.09
N PRO A 304 -40.88 15.89 16.18
CA PRO A 304 -41.60 14.95 15.33
C PRO A 304 -41.46 15.32 13.86
N ALA A 305 -41.45 14.29 13.00
CA ALA A 305 -41.38 14.44 11.56
C ALA A 305 -42.52 15.36 11.04
N PRO A 306 -42.26 16.30 10.13
CA PRO A 306 -43.34 17.01 9.44
C PRO A 306 -44.14 16.03 8.58
N PRO A 307 -45.46 16.27 8.39
CA PRO A 307 -46.36 15.32 7.75
C PRO A 307 -46.02 15.07 6.29
N GLU A 308 -46.40 13.86 5.89
CA GLU A 308 -46.04 13.10 4.69
C GLU A 308 -45.93 13.92 3.40
N MET A 309 -44.72 13.95 2.82
CA MET A 309 -44.52 14.19 1.40
C MET A 309 -44.41 12.84 0.69
N THR A 310 -45.10 12.67 -0.42
CA THR A 310 -45.13 11.40 -1.14
C THR A 310 -43.73 11.05 -1.68
N PRO A 311 -43.41 9.74 -1.87
CA PRO A 311 -42.11 9.30 -2.36
C PRO A 311 -41.69 9.97 -3.69
N VAL A 312 -42.66 10.38 -4.51
CA VAL A 312 -42.47 11.05 -5.81
C VAL A 312 -41.99 12.50 -5.63
N GLU A 313 -42.53 13.22 -4.65
CA GLU A 313 -42.13 14.60 -4.33
C GLU A 313 -40.78 14.65 -3.59
N ALA A 314 -40.51 13.65 -2.74
CA ALA A 314 -39.21 13.48 -2.10
C ALA A 314 -38.10 13.19 -3.13
N ALA A 315 -38.37 12.35 -4.14
CA ALA A 315 -37.44 12.07 -5.24
C ALA A 315 -37.16 13.31 -6.11
N ALA A 316 -38.19 14.11 -6.42
CA ALA A 316 -38.06 15.35 -7.21
C ALA A 316 -37.24 16.46 -6.51
N ARG A 317 -37.11 16.40 -5.17
CA ARG A 317 -36.32 17.33 -4.37
C ARG A 317 -34.95 16.78 -3.96
N ALA A 318 -34.84 15.46 -3.72
CA ALA A 318 -33.59 14.78 -3.33
C ALA A 318 -32.61 14.60 -4.50
N GLY A 319 -33.11 14.51 -5.74
CA GLY A 319 -32.29 14.45 -6.96
C GLY A 319 -31.44 15.69 -7.25
N ARG A 320 -31.54 16.76 -6.44
CA ARG A 320 -30.81 18.03 -6.65
C ARG A 320 -29.76 18.38 -5.59
N ARG A 321 -29.59 17.61 -4.51
CA ARG A 321 -28.71 18.04 -3.40
C ARG A 321 -27.83 16.99 -2.72
N ILE A 322 -27.93 15.69 -3.04
CA ILE A 322 -27.15 14.67 -2.29
C ILE A 322 -25.91 14.19 -3.08
N TRP A 323 -25.85 14.45 -4.38
CA TRP A 323 -24.65 14.28 -5.23
C TRP A 323 -24.68 15.33 -6.34
N GLN A 324 -24.11 16.53 -6.12
CA GLN A 324 -23.99 17.53 -7.19
C GLN A 324 -22.71 17.27 -8.00
N PHE A 325 -22.85 16.54 -9.11
CA PHE A 325 -21.94 16.64 -10.26
C PHE A 325 -22.51 17.65 -11.25
N PRO A 326 -21.67 18.40 -11.99
CA PRO A 326 -22.14 19.49 -12.83
C PRO A 326 -23.09 18.97 -13.92
N THR A 327 -24.33 19.43 -13.85
CA THR A 327 -25.33 19.23 -14.90
C THR A 327 -24.96 20.09 -16.10
N ARG A 328 -24.75 19.43 -17.24
CA ARG A 328 -24.61 20.05 -18.56
C ARG A 328 -25.86 20.90 -18.86
N THR A 329 -25.69 22.21 -19.00
CA THR A 329 -26.61 23.05 -19.77
C THR A 329 -26.46 22.65 -21.23
N ALA A 330 -27.48 22.00 -21.78
CA ALA A 330 -27.63 21.85 -23.22
C ALA A 330 -28.23 23.15 -23.75
N ASP A 331 -27.39 23.96 -24.38
CA ASP A 331 -27.77 24.91 -25.43
C ASP A 331 -26.54 25.05 -26.35
N ALA A 332 -26.59 24.35 -27.48
CA ALA A 332 -25.88 24.71 -28.71
C ALA A 332 -26.39 23.77 -29.82
N GLU A 333 -27.21 24.38 -30.65
CA GLU A 333 -27.84 23.85 -31.86
C GLU A 333 -26.87 23.10 -32.78
N GLU A 334 -27.31 21.90 -33.12
CA GLU A 334 -27.41 21.38 -34.48
C GLU A 334 -26.98 22.34 -35.61
N SER A 335 -25.87 22.03 -36.26
CA SER A 335 -25.63 22.40 -37.65
C SER A 335 -24.91 21.26 -38.35
N ALA A 336 -25.68 20.47 -39.09
CA ALA A 336 -25.20 19.48 -40.05
C ALA A 336 -24.60 20.19 -41.29
N PRO A 337 -23.57 19.64 -41.94
CA PRO A 337 -23.24 20.03 -43.30
C PRO A 337 -24.00 19.13 -44.29
N THR A 338 -24.92 19.74 -45.02
CA THR A 338 -25.48 19.22 -46.27
C THR A 338 -24.41 19.23 -47.36
N ALA A 339 -24.27 18.12 -48.06
CA ALA A 339 -23.56 18.06 -49.33
C ALA A 339 -24.37 18.77 -50.43
N GLY A 340 -23.68 19.51 -51.30
CA GLY A 340 -24.24 20.11 -52.51
C GLY A 340 -23.11 20.67 -53.40
N GLU A 341 -22.93 20.05 -54.57
CA GLU A 341 -22.10 20.49 -55.69
C GLU A 341 -22.53 21.86 -56.25
N GLN A 342 -21.59 22.62 -56.83
CA GLN A 342 -21.59 23.19 -58.21
C GLN A 342 -20.87 24.56 -58.31
N GLY A 343 -19.99 24.70 -59.32
CA GLY A 343 -19.51 25.93 -60.00
C GLY A 343 -18.77 26.99 -59.15
N GLU A 344 -17.65 27.58 -59.55
CA GLU A 344 -17.04 27.87 -60.86
C GLU A 344 -15.50 28.00 -60.70
#